data_AF-A0A8T5KYC1-F1
#
_entry.id   AF-A0A8T5KYC1-F1
#
_cell.length_a   1.000
_cell.length_b   1.000
_cell.length_c   1.000
_cell.angle_alpha   90.00
_cell.angle_beta   90.00
_cell.angle_gamma   90.00
#
_symmetry.space_group_name_H-M   'P 1'
#
loop_
_entity.id
_entity.type
_entity.pdbx_description
1 polymer ?
#
loop_
_entity_poly.entity_id
_entity_poly.type
_entity_poly.pdbx_seq_one_letter_code
_entity_poly.pdbx_strand_id
1 'polypeptide(L)' 'MTEDKCIFPRCPKCEKGYLLPFSYKEDVFEKWKCSNSECNFVVQKR' A
#
# COMPACT_ATOMS: atom_id res chain seq x y z
N MET A 1 -2.06 -25.11 -0.94
CA MET A 1 -1.57 -24.12 0.05
C MET A 1 -1.08 -22.95 -0.77
N THR A 2 -1.88 -21.90 -0.90
CA THR A 2 -1.58 -20.81 -1.83
C THR A 2 -0.57 -19.89 -1.16
N GLU A 3 0.71 -20.08 -1.49
CA GLU A 3 1.81 -19.22 -1.09
C GLU A 3 1.45 -17.74 -1.28
N ASP A 4 1.62 -16.97 -0.21
CA ASP A 4 1.56 -15.51 -0.08
C ASP A 4 2.40 -14.82 -1.17
N LYS A 5 1.91 -14.78 -2.41
CA LYS A 5 2.47 -13.98 -3.50
C LYS A 5 1.85 -12.60 -3.52
N CYS A 6 1.88 -11.91 -2.38
CA CYS A 6 1.57 -10.49 -2.35
C CYS A 6 2.68 -9.74 -3.10
N ILE A 7 2.42 -9.39 -4.36
CA ILE A 7 3.28 -8.53 -5.20
C ILE A 7 3.49 -7.12 -4.63
N PHE A 8 2.74 -6.78 -3.59
CA PHE A 8 2.73 -5.48 -2.96
C PHE A 8 3.82 -5.41 -1.88
N PRO A 9 4.62 -4.32 -1.84
CA PRO A 9 5.65 -4.18 -0.82
C PRO A 9 5.02 -4.04 0.56
N ARG A 10 5.70 -4.57 1.59
CA ARG A 10 5.28 -4.36 2.98
C ARG A 10 5.40 -2.89 3.37
N CYS A 11 4.50 -2.46 4.26
CA CYS A 11 4.50 -1.12 4.80
C CYS A 11 5.73 -0.90 5.70
N PRO A 12 6.63 0.04 5.40
CA PRO A 12 7.84 0.28 6.19
C PRO A 12 7.55 0.87 7.59
N LYS A 13 6.32 1.36 7.83
CA LYS A 13 5.94 1.96 9.12
C LYS A 13 5.39 0.94 10.13
N CYS A 14 4.68 -0.09 9.67
CA CYS A 14 4.09 -1.09 10.57
C CYS A 14 4.54 -2.52 10.29
N GLU A 15 5.13 -2.81 9.13
CA GLU A 15 5.62 -4.13 8.67
C GLU A 15 4.59 -5.27 8.65
N LYS A 16 3.36 -4.99 9.11
CA LYS A 16 2.21 -5.89 9.21
C LYS A 16 1.28 -5.78 8.01
N GLY A 17 1.21 -4.60 7.39
CA GLY A 17 0.34 -4.33 6.23
C GLY A 17 1.12 -4.26 4.92
N TYR A 18 0.39 -4.35 3.81
CA TYR A 18 0.93 -4.16 2.46
C TYR A 18 0.60 -2.76 1.93
N LEU A 19 1.50 -2.18 1.15
CA LEU A 19 1.27 -0.95 0.40
C LEU A 19 0.47 -1.28 -0.86
N LEU A 20 -0.77 -0.81 -0.91
CA LEU A 20 -1.66 -0.99 -2.04
C LEU A 20 -1.74 0.33 -2.83
N PRO A 21 -1.56 0.31 -4.16
CA PRO A 21 -1.79 1.49 -4.97
C PRO A 21 -3.27 1.91 -4.87
N PHE A 22 -3.53 3.19 -4.68
CA PHE A 22 -4.88 3.75 -4.71
C PHE A 22 -4.89 5.03 -5.54
N SER A 23 -5.91 5.15 -6.40
CA SER A 23 -6.23 6.40 -7.08
C SER A 23 -7.31 7.11 -6.30
N TYR A 24 -7.04 8.35 -5.90
CA TYR A 24 -8.03 9.19 -5.21
C TYR A 24 -8.86 10.06 -6.17
N LYS A 25 -8.34 10.33 -7.38
CA LYS A 25 -9.01 11.07 -8.46
C LYS A 25 -8.49 10.59 -9.82
N GLU A 26 -9.29 10.79 -10.86
CA GLU A 26 -9.21 10.31 -12.25
C GLU A 26 -7.83 10.31 -12.96
N ASP A 27 -6.78 10.92 -12.41
CA ASP A 27 -5.52 11.14 -13.13
C ASP A 27 -4.22 10.82 -12.37
N VAL A 28 -4.23 10.27 -11.14
CA VAL A 28 -2.97 10.06 -10.39
C VAL A 28 -2.91 8.70 -9.69
N PHE A 29 -2.36 7.70 -10.38
CA PHE A 29 -2.04 6.35 -9.89
C PHE A 29 -0.74 6.30 -9.04
N GLU A 30 -0.37 7.38 -8.36
CA GLU A 30 0.97 7.49 -7.74
C GLU A 30 0.97 7.39 -6.20
N LYS A 31 -0.20 7.19 -5.58
CA LYS A 31 -0.30 7.04 -4.14
C LYS A 31 -0.46 5.57 -3.74
N TRP A 32 0.33 5.14 -2.77
CA TRP A 32 0.30 3.80 -2.21
C TRP A 32 -0.11 3.91 -0.74
N LYS A 33 -1.20 3.27 -0.35
CA LYS A 33 -1.72 3.28 1.02
C LYS A 33 -1.51 1.92 1.67
N CYS A 34 -1.04 1.93 2.91
CA CYS A 34 -0.96 0.74 3.73
C CYS A 34 -2.36 0.18 4.00
N SER A 35 -2.55 -1.11 3.73
CA SER A 35 -3.79 -1.83 3.98
C SER A 35 -4.14 -1.98 5.47
N ASN A 36 -3.16 -1.78 6.36
CA ASN A 36 -3.42 -1.77 7.80
C ASN A 36 -4.07 -0.44 8.21
N SER A 37 -5.35 -0.50 8.61
CA SER A 37 -6.15 0.62 9.10
C SER A 37 -5.58 1.30 10.34
N GLU A 38 -4.75 0.64 11.14
CA GLU A 38 -4.09 1.24 12.30
C GLU A 38 -2.90 2.12 11.91
N CYS A 39 -2.24 1.80 10.79
CA CYS A 39 -1.00 2.46 10.38
C CYS A 39 -1.25 3.76 9.59
N ASN A 40 -2.32 3.78 8.77
CA ASN A 40 -2.71 4.87 7.86
C ASN A 40 -1.54 5.46 7.04
N PHE A 41 -0.51 4.66 6.78
CA PHE A 41 0.68 5.11 6.07
C PHE A 41 0.38 5.26 4.57
N VAL A 42 0.79 6.38 4.00
CA VAL A 42 0.61 6.69 2.57
C VAL A 42 1.94 7.14 1.99
N VAL A 43 2.38 6.48 0.93
CA VAL A 43 3.53 6.87 0.11
C VAL A 43 3.00 7.56 -1.14
N GLN A 44 3.56 8.72 -1.48
CA GLN A 44 3.33 9.38 -2.76
C GLN A 44 4.66 9.34 -3.52
N LYS A 45 4.71 8.66 -4.67
CA LYS A 45 5.78 8.93 -5.63
C LYS A 45 5.44 10.24 -6.35
N ARG A 46 6.43 11.11 -6.52
CA ARG A 46 6.35 12.42 -7.15
C ARG A 46 7.41 12.47 -8.25
#